data_AF-A0A133Z9U0-F1
#
_entry.id   AF-A0A133Z9U0-F1
#
_cell.length_a   1.000
_cell.length_b   1.000
_cell.length_c   1.000
_cell.angle_alpha   90.00
_cell.angle_beta   90.00
_cell.angle_gamma   90.00
#
_symmetry.space_group_name_H-M   'P 1'
#
loop_
_entity.id
_entity.type
_entity.pdbx_description
1 polymer ?
#
loop_
_entity_poly.entity_id
_entity_poly.type
_entity_poly.pdbx_seq_one_letter_code
_entity_poly.pdbx_strand_id
1 'polypeptide(L)'
;MKYISVEEAAKKWGVSARSARGYCAAGKIDGALLTGKTWHIPEIACKPERINKKSYAPKTLLDVLKAEKTAKLSGGIYHKIQIELTYNSNHIEGSCLTHDQTRYIFETNTIGVSDSAINVDDVMETVNHFKGIDMVIDSAHRMPSEAFVKQLHGVLKSGTSD
;
A
#
# COMPACT_ATOMS: atom_id res chain seq x y z
N MET A 1 -39.61 -17.07 -24.42
CA MET A 1 -38.50 -16.33 -23.77
C MET A 1 -38.71 -14.85 -24.04
N LYS A 2 -38.75 -13.99 -23.01
CA LYS A 2 -38.94 -12.53 -23.18
C LYS A 2 -37.59 -11.87 -23.45
N TYR A 3 -37.57 -10.97 -24.43
CA TYR A 3 -36.40 -10.17 -24.80
C TYR A 3 -36.69 -8.70 -24.56
N ILE A 4 -35.67 -7.98 -24.09
CA ILE A 4 -35.66 -6.53 -23.91
C ILE A 4 -34.70 -5.90 -24.93
N SER A 5 -34.96 -4.63 -25.23
CA SER A 5 -34.07 -3.81 -26.05
C SER A 5 -32.76 -3.49 -25.31
N VAL A 6 -31.76 -3.05 -26.06
CA VAL A 6 -30.50 -2.53 -25.51
C VAL A 6 -30.76 -1.37 -24.57
N GLU A 7 -31.69 -0.49 -24.91
CA GLU A 7 -32.03 0.71 -24.17
C GLU A 7 -32.63 0.37 -22.80
N GLU A 8 -33.52 -0.63 -22.76
CA GLU A 8 -34.11 -1.14 -21.52
C GLU A 8 -33.06 -1.88 -20.67
N ALA A 9 -32.22 -2.70 -21.29
CA ALA A 9 -31.12 -3.37 -20.60
C ALA A 9 -30.11 -2.37 -20.03
N ALA A 10 -29.79 -1.32 -20.79
CA ALA A 10 -28.91 -0.24 -20.37
C ALA A 10 -29.47 0.50 -19.14
N LYS A 11 -30.78 0.80 -19.14
CA LYS A 11 -31.47 1.39 -17.99
C LYS A 11 -31.46 0.44 -16.78
N LYS A 12 -31.76 -0.85 -16.99
CA LYS A 12 -31.75 -1.89 -15.95
C LYS A 12 -30.38 -2.07 -15.30
N TRP A 13 -29.30 -1.94 -16.08
CA TRP A 13 -27.92 -2.15 -15.61
C TRP A 13 -27.19 -0.87 -15.18
N GLY A 14 -27.84 0.30 -15.32
CA GLY A 14 -27.25 1.61 -15.05
C GLY A 14 -26.02 1.89 -15.92
N VAL A 15 -26.05 1.53 -17.21
CA VAL A 15 -24.96 1.76 -18.17
C VAL A 15 -25.46 2.51 -19.41
N SER A 16 -24.54 3.03 -20.22
CA SER A 16 -24.91 3.61 -21.51
C SER A 16 -25.34 2.53 -22.51
N ALA A 17 -26.26 2.86 -23.43
CA ALA A 17 -26.67 1.96 -24.52
C ALA A 17 -25.47 1.49 -25.37
N ARG A 18 -24.44 2.32 -25.53
CA ARG A 18 -23.17 1.95 -26.18
C ARG A 18 -22.45 0.83 -25.45
N SER A 19 -22.41 0.87 -24.11
CA SER A 19 -21.79 -0.17 -23.28
C SER A 19 -22.58 -1.47 -23.35
N ALA A 20 -23.92 -1.39 -23.29
CA ALA A 20 -24.79 -2.55 -23.44
C ALA A 20 -24.63 -3.22 -24.81
N ARG A 21 -24.57 -2.45 -25.91
CA ARG A 21 -24.21 -2.98 -27.25
C ARG A 21 -22.83 -3.61 -27.28
N GLY A 22 -21.85 -2.99 -26.63
CA GLY A 22 -20.49 -3.53 -26.52
C GLY A 22 -20.46 -4.89 -25.83
N TYR A 23 -21.29 -5.11 -24.81
CA TYR A 23 -21.41 -6.41 -24.15
C TYR A 23 -22.01 -7.49 -25.06
N CYS A 24 -23.02 -7.13 -25.86
CA CYS A 24 -23.64 -8.04 -26.82
C CYS A 24 -22.64 -8.43 -27.92
N ALA A 25 -21.98 -7.43 -28.52
CA ALA A 25 -20.99 -7.63 -29.57
C ALA A 25 -19.75 -8.41 -29.09
N ALA A 26 -19.39 -8.28 -27.82
CA ALA A 26 -18.29 -9.03 -27.20
C ALA A 26 -18.71 -10.45 -26.75
N GLY A 27 -19.94 -10.90 -27.01
CA GLY A 27 -20.43 -12.22 -26.62
C GLY A 27 -20.55 -12.43 -25.11
N LYS A 28 -20.65 -11.35 -24.31
CA LYS A 28 -20.68 -11.43 -22.83
C LYS A 28 -22.06 -11.70 -22.24
N ILE A 29 -23.09 -11.71 -23.08
CA ILE A 29 -24.47 -11.92 -22.68
C ILE A 29 -24.97 -13.18 -23.37
N ASP A 30 -25.21 -14.21 -22.57
CA ASP A 30 -25.74 -15.48 -23.09
C ASP A 30 -27.18 -15.29 -23.60
N GLY A 31 -27.47 -15.87 -24.76
CA GLY A 31 -28.76 -15.73 -25.44
C GLY A 31 -29.04 -14.36 -26.08
N ALA A 32 -28.05 -13.46 -26.21
CA ALA A 32 -28.21 -12.22 -26.97
C ALA A 32 -28.32 -12.52 -28.48
N LEU A 33 -29.33 -11.95 -29.14
CA LEU A 33 -29.60 -12.13 -30.57
C LEU A 33 -29.49 -10.81 -31.32
N LEU A 34 -28.93 -10.85 -32.52
CA LEU A 34 -28.90 -9.70 -33.43
C LEU A 34 -29.93 -9.92 -34.55
N THR A 35 -30.97 -9.10 -34.57
CA THR A 35 -31.98 -9.12 -35.63
C THR A 35 -31.87 -7.82 -36.43
N GLY A 36 -31.31 -7.91 -37.64
CA GLY A 36 -31.01 -6.74 -38.46
C GLY A 36 -29.92 -5.86 -37.85
N LYS A 37 -30.29 -4.68 -37.34
CA LYS A 37 -29.38 -3.73 -36.66
C LYS A 37 -29.63 -3.62 -35.14
N THR A 38 -30.58 -4.40 -34.62
CA THR A 38 -31.05 -4.28 -33.24
C THR A 38 -30.68 -5.52 -32.44
N TRP A 39 -30.10 -5.32 -31.25
CA TRP A 39 -29.79 -6.39 -30.32
C TRP A 39 -31.00 -6.67 -29.41
N HIS A 40 -31.33 -7.94 -29.26
CA HIS A 40 -32.33 -8.45 -28.33
C HIS A 40 -31.63 -9.19 -27.20
N ILE A 41 -31.83 -8.70 -25.98
CA ILE A 41 -31.18 -9.23 -24.78
C ILE A 41 -32.24 -10.00 -23.97
N PRO A 42 -32.00 -11.23 -23.51
CA PRO A 42 -32.95 -11.92 -22.65
C PRO A 42 -33.25 -11.10 -21.40
N GLU A 43 -34.52 -11.01 -20.99
CA GLU A 43 -34.93 -10.21 -19.82
C GLU A 43 -34.20 -10.66 -18.53
N ILE A 44 -33.88 -11.95 -18.43
CA ILE A 44 -33.16 -12.57 -17.32
C ILE A 44 -31.64 -12.30 -17.34
N ALA A 45 -31.11 -11.69 -18.39
CA ALA A 45 -29.67 -11.44 -18.50
C ALA A 45 -29.19 -10.45 -17.42
N CYS A 46 -28.18 -10.88 -16.68
CA CYS A 46 -27.48 -10.06 -15.71
C CYS A 46 -26.39 -9.22 -16.39
N LYS A 47 -26.07 -8.07 -15.79
CA LYS A 47 -24.97 -7.20 -16.23
C LYS A 47 -23.66 -8.00 -16.20
N PRO A 48 -22.90 -8.08 -17.31
CA PRO A 48 -21.61 -8.75 -17.31
C PRO A 48 -20.64 -8.08 -16.36
N GLU A 49 -19.91 -8.87 -15.56
CA GLU A 49 -18.89 -8.35 -14.68
C GLU A 49 -17.73 -7.73 -15.47
N ARG A 50 -17.20 -6.62 -14.94
CA ARG A 50 -16.01 -5.97 -15.48
C ARG A 50 -14.79 -6.81 -15.07
N ILE A 51 -14.23 -7.57 -16.01
CA ILE A 51 -12.99 -8.36 -15.83
C ILE A 51 -11.82 -7.47 -15.35
N ASN A 52 -11.84 -6.16 -15.65
CA ASN A 52 -10.81 -5.20 -15.26
C ASN A 52 -11.06 -4.50 -13.91
N LYS A 53 -11.60 -5.18 -12.91
CA LYS A 53 -11.56 -4.70 -11.52
C LYS A 53 -10.57 -5.53 -10.71
N LYS A 54 -9.31 -5.60 -11.15
CA LYS A 54 -8.23 -5.94 -10.20
C LYS A 54 -8.11 -4.77 -9.24
N SER A 55 -8.80 -4.83 -8.09
CA SER A 55 -8.45 -3.97 -6.98
C SER A 55 -7.09 -4.43 -6.47
N TYR A 56 -6.03 -3.93 -7.09
CA TYR A 56 -4.67 -4.02 -6.57
C TYR A 56 -4.47 -3.13 -5.34
N ALA A 57 -5.54 -2.50 -4.84
CA ALA A 57 -5.51 -1.77 -3.59
C ALA A 57 -5.10 -2.74 -2.47
N PRO A 58 -4.00 -2.46 -1.75
CA PRO A 58 -3.61 -3.23 -0.57
C PRO A 58 -4.79 -3.33 0.40
N LYS A 59 -5.07 -4.55 0.88
CA LYS A 59 -6.28 -4.81 1.69
C LYS A 59 -6.07 -4.50 3.16
N THR A 60 -4.84 -4.54 3.63
CA THR A 60 -4.47 -4.32 5.04
C THR A 60 -3.43 -3.23 5.17
N LEU A 61 -3.30 -2.64 6.37
CA LEU A 61 -2.22 -1.70 6.66
C LEU A 61 -0.85 -2.35 6.43
N LEU A 62 -0.67 -3.62 6.77
CA LEU A 62 0.57 -4.33 6.52
C LEU A 62 0.89 -4.43 5.03
N ASP A 63 -0.11 -4.65 4.17
CA ASP A 63 0.08 -4.64 2.72
C ASP A 63 0.47 -3.25 2.21
N VAL A 64 -0.13 -2.19 2.76
CA VAL A 64 0.23 -0.79 2.44
C VAL A 64 1.69 -0.54 2.83
N LEU A 65 2.08 -0.89 4.06
CA LEU A 65 3.44 -0.69 4.56
C LEU A 65 4.47 -1.42 3.72
N LYS A 66 4.20 -2.69 3.35
CA LYS A 66 5.09 -3.47 2.48
C LYS A 66 5.18 -2.91 1.07
N ALA A 67 4.05 -2.45 0.51
CA ALA A 67 4.02 -1.86 -0.83
C ALA A 67 4.79 -0.52 -0.86
N GLU A 68 4.56 0.37 0.09
CA GLU A 68 5.25 1.66 0.19
C GLU A 68 6.74 1.50 0.50
N LYS A 69 7.13 0.56 1.38
CA LYS A 69 8.53 0.18 1.63
C LYS A 69 9.24 -0.25 0.34
N THR A 70 8.61 -1.16 -0.41
CA THR A 70 9.17 -1.67 -1.67
C THR A 70 9.28 -0.57 -2.73
N ALA A 71 8.28 0.31 -2.81
CA ALA A 71 8.26 1.43 -3.74
C ALA A 71 9.16 2.60 -3.32
N LYS A 72 9.69 2.60 -2.08
CA LYS A 72 10.41 3.72 -1.47
C LYS A 72 9.62 5.03 -1.57
N LEU A 73 8.33 4.97 -1.31
CA LEU A 73 7.42 6.09 -1.48
C LEU A 73 7.60 7.11 -0.35
N SER A 74 8.01 8.33 -0.70
CA SER A 74 8.06 9.46 0.23
C SER A 74 6.66 9.98 0.55
N GLY A 75 6.42 10.35 1.82
CA GLY A 75 5.15 10.93 2.27
C GLY A 75 4.01 9.93 2.54
N GLY A 76 4.24 8.63 2.32
CA GLY A 76 3.31 7.56 2.66
C GLY A 76 3.26 7.25 4.17
N ILE A 77 2.39 6.34 4.57
CA ILE A 77 2.31 5.90 5.98
C ILE A 77 3.58 5.17 6.44
N TYR A 78 4.21 4.37 5.58
CA TYR A 78 5.51 3.73 5.86
C TYR A 78 6.57 4.78 6.17
N HIS A 79 6.67 5.79 5.32
CA HIS A 79 7.60 6.91 5.51
C HIS A 79 7.33 7.65 6.83
N LYS A 80 6.05 7.95 7.10
CA LYS A 80 5.65 8.65 8.32
C LYS A 80 6.00 7.85 9.57
N ILE A 81 5.70 6.55 9.62
CA ILE A 81 6.01 5.74 10.81
C ILE A 81 7.52 5.57 11.00
N GLN A 82 8.30 5.47 9.91
CA GLN A 82 9.75 5.36 10.01
C GLN A 82 10.33 6.58 10.73
N ILE A 83 9.91 7.79 10.35
CA ILE A 83 10.40 9.03 10.98
C ILE A 83 9.83 9.20 12.38
N GLU A 84 8.50 9.14 12.53
CA GLU A 84 7.83 9.46 13.80
C GLU A 84 8.19 8.48 14.91
N LEU A 85 8.15 7.17 14.63
CA LEU A 85 8.45 6.19 15.68
C LEU A 85 9.92 6.25 16.09
N THR A 86 10.82 6.42 15.12
CA THR A 86 12.26 6.52 15.40
C THR A 86 12.60 7.77 16.18
N TYR A 87 12.12 8.94 15.75
CA TYR A 87 12.34 10.19 16.47
C TYR A 87 11.83 10.11 17.91
N ASN A 88 10.57 9.68 18.10
CA ASN A 88 9.97 9.66 19.44
C ASN A 88 10.66 8.63 20.35
N SER A 89 10.98 7.42 19.86
CA SER A 89 11.64 6.39 20.68
C SER A 89 13.05 6.83 21.08
N ASN A 90 13.86 7.27 20.13
CA ASN A 90 15.23 7.68 20.41
C ASN A 90 15.27 8.93 21.31
N HIS A 91 14.33 9.86 21.15
CA HIS A 91 14.25 11.04 22.00
C HIS A 91 13.85 10.70 23.45
N ILE A 92 12.99 9.68 23.65
CA ILE A 92 12.70 9.14 25.00
C ILE A 92 13.97 8.56 25.64
N GLU A 93 14.84 7.94 24.84
CA GLU A 93 16.12 7.38 25.29
C GLU A 93 17.23 8.42 25.48
N GLY A 94 16.98 9.68 25.08
CA GLY A 94 17.87 10.82 25.30
C GLY A 94 18.58 11.34 24.05
N SER A 95 18.24 10.86 22.86
CA SER A 95 18.82 11.39 21.62
C SER A 95 18.52 12.87 21.43
N CYS A 96 19.54 13.61 21.01
CA CYS A 96 19.47 15.03 20.73
C CYS A 96 19.16 15.35 19.26
N LEU A 97 18.96 14.34 18.41
CA LEU A 97 18.61 14.55 17.00
C LEU A 97 17.23 15.19 16.88
N THR A 98 17.14 16.21 16.03
CA THR A 98 15.86 16.82 15.69
C THR A 98 15.04 15.89 14.80
N HIS A 99 13.74 16.16 14.75
CA HIS A 99 12.83 15.45 13.84
C HIS A 99 13.30 15.58 12.37
N ASP A 100 13.71 16.78 11.94
CA ASP A 100 14.24 17.00 10.59
C ASP A 100 15.55 16.27 10.35
N GLN A 101 16.46 16.19 11.32
CA GLN A 101 17.67 15.40 11.20
C GLN A 101 17.35 13.91 11.06
N THR A 102 16.41 13.39 11.86
CA THR A 102 15.91 12.01 11.74
C THR A 102 15.35 11.75 10.34
N ARG A 103 14.55 12.68 9.81
CA ARG A 103 14.02 12.64 8.44
C ARG A 103 15.13 12.64 7.38
N TYR A 104 16.12 13.53 7.48
CA TYR A 104 17.23 13.58 6.52
C TYR A 104 18.09 12.32 6.55
N ILE A 105 18.30 11.72 7.73
CA ILE A 105 18.99 10.43 7.81
C ILE A 105 18.21 9.36 7.06
N PHE A 106 16.88 9.31 7.22
CA PHE A 106 16.03 8.35 6.52
C PHE A 106 15.97 8.58 4.99
N GLU A 107 15.76 9.83 4.56
CA GLU A 107 15.51 10.17 3.16
C GLU A 107 16.79 10.17 2.32
N THR A 108 17.88 10.69 2.87
CA THR A 108 19.09 11.01 2.10
C THR A 108 20.39 10.45 2.68
N ASN A 109 20.34 9.74 3.82
CA ASN A 109 21.53 9.33 4.59
C ASN A 109 22.47 10.52 4.87
N THR A 110 21.90 11.70 5.09
CA THR A 110 22.65 12.91 5.40
C THR A 110 22.20 13.47 6.73
N ILE A 111 23.09 14.17 7.40
CA ILE A 111 22.74 14.93 8.58
C ILE A 111 22.73 16.40 8.14
N GLY A 112 21.62 17.09 8.39
CA GLY A 112 21.47 18.50 8.04
C GLY A 112 22.56 19.37 8.70
N VAL A 113 22.78 20.57 8.15
CA VAL A 113 23.72 21.53 8.74
C VAL A 113 23.26 21.85 10.16
N SER A 114 24.16 21.68 11.14
CA SER A 114 23.91 21.98 12.55
C SER A 114 25.04 22.83 13.08
N ASP A 115 24.70 23.83 13.90
CA ASP A 115 25.67 24.66 14.62
C ASP A 115 26.30 23.92 15.82
N SER A 116 25.77 22.74 16.16
CA SER A 116 26.22 21.90 17.27
C SER A 116 26.81 20.58 16.77
N ALA A 117 27.79 20.04 17.51
CA ALA A 117 28.30 18.69 17.28
C ALA A 117 27.16 17.66 17.36
N ILE A 118 27.22 16.66 16.48
CA ILE A 118 26.20 15.60 16.39
C ILE A 118 26.82 14.33 16.93
N ASN A 119 26.13 13.68 17.87
CA ASN A 119 26.57 12.42 18.43
C ASN A 119 26.48 11.31 17.37
N VAL A 120 27.58 10.58 17.18
CA VAL A 120 27.63 9.46 16.23
C VAL A 120 26.74 8.31 16.70
N ASP A 121 26.65 8.07 18.01
CA ASP A 121 25.80 7.03 18.56
C ASP A 121 24.33 7.29 18.23
N ASP A 122 23.83 8.52 18.43
CA ASP A 122 22.46 8.90 18.06
C ASP A 122 22.14 8.64 16.59
N VAL A 123 23.10 8.91 15.70
CA VAL A 123 22.95 8.66 14.26
C VAL A 123 22.88 7.16 13.98
N MET A 124 23.75 6.38 14.63
CA MET A 124 23.78 4.93 14.48
C MET A 124 22.50 4.29 15.03
N GLU A 125 22.03 4.70 16.21
CA GLU A 125 20.76 4.27 16.81
C GLU A 125 19.57 4.60 15.90
N THR A 126 19.56 5.80 15.30
CA THR A 126 18.54 6.20 14.33
C THR A 126 18.52 5.29 13.11
N VAL A 127 19.69 5.02 12.50
CA VAL A 127 19.81 4.10 11.36
C VAL A 127 19.39 2.68 11.74
N ASN A 128 19.74 2.23 12.94
CA ASN A 128 19.38 0.89 13.43
C ASN A 128 17.90 0.78 13.74
N HIS A 129 17.27 1.81 14.27
CA HIS A 129 15.84 1.83 14.55
C HIS A 129 15.01 1.72 13.26
N PHE A 130 15.43 2.39 12.17
CA PHE A 130 14.79 2.21 10.85
C PHE A 130 14.81 0.75 10.37
N LYS A 131 15.95 0.06 10.58
CA LYS A 131 16.08 -1.38 10.29
C LYS A 131 15.20 -2.22 11.23
N GLY A 132 15.10 -1.84 12.50
CA GLY A 132 14.24 -2.49 13.49
C GLY A 132 12.76 -2.46 13.08
N ILE A 133 12.27 -1.30 12.62
CA ILE A 133 10.91 -1.17 12.08
C ILE A 133 10.71 -2.08 10.87
N ASP A 134 11.69 -2.13 9.97
CA ASP A 134 11.65 -3.01 8.80
C ASP A 134 11.56 -4.49 9.19
N MET A 135 12.33 -4.93 10.18
CA MET A 135 12.29 -6.30 10.68
C MET A 135 10.91 -6.68 11.24
N VAL A 136 10.28 -5.75 11.96
CA VAL A 136 8.94 -5.93 12.52
C VAL A 136 7.89 -6.02 11.41
N ILE A 137 7.94 -5.14 10.41
CA ILE A 137 7.03 -5.17 9.24
C ILE A 137 7.19 -6.49 8.46
N ASP A 138 8.42 -6.92 8.23
CA ASP A 138 8.70 -8.13 7.44
C ASP A 138 8.25 -9.40 8.19
N SER A 139 8.28 -9.37 9.53
CA SER A 139 7.95 -10.51 10.39
C SER A 139 6.53 -10.48 10.96
N ALA A 140 5.69 -9.50 10.60
CA ALA A 140 4.39 -9.24 11.26
C ALA A 140 3.38 -10.41 11.30
N HIS A 141 3.52 -11.43 10.45
CA HIS A 141 2.67 -12.64 10.46
C HIS A 141 3.25 -13.81 11.26
N ARG A 142 4.46 -13.65 11.82
CA ARG A 142 5.13 -14.67 12.62
C ARG A 142 4.87 -14.40 14.09
N MET A 143 4.73 -15.46 14.88
CA MET A 143 4.72 -15.30 16.33
C MET A 143 6.09 -14.78 16.82
N PRO A 144 6.13 -13.82 17.75
CA PRO A 144 7.37 -13.42 18.39
C PRO A 144 8.06 -14.61 19.06
N SER A 145 9.38 -14.68 18.92
CA SER A 145 10.21 -15.69 19.57
C SER A 145 11.36 -15.01 20.32
N GLU A 146 11.92 -15.69 21.31
CA GLU A 146 13.10 -15.20 22.02
C GLU A 146 14.26 -14.90 21.06
N ALA A 147 14.47 -15.76 20.07
CA ALA A 147 15.49 -15.56 19.04
C ALA A 147 15.24 -14.27 18.23
N PHE A 148 13.98 -14.01 17.86
CA PHE A 148 13.63 -12.78 17.15
C PHE A 148 13.85 -11.53 18.01
N VAL A 149 13.47 -11.57 19.30
CA VAL A 149 13.70 -10.44 20.22
C VAL A 149 15.19 -10.16 20.40
N LYS A 150 16.01 -11.21 20.57
CA LYS A 150 17.47 -11.08 20.64
C LYS A 150 18.07 -10.51 19.35
N GLN A 151 17.57 -10.95 18.20
CA GLN A 151 17.99 -10.41 16.90
C GLN A 151 17.61 -8.94 16.75
N LEU A 152 16.40 -8.55 17.14
CA LEU A 152 15.93 -7.17 17.10
C LEU A 152 16.80 -6.27 17.98
N HIS A 153 17.05 -6.69 19.23
CA HIS A 153 17.95 -5.97 20.14
C HIS A 153 19.37 -5.85 19.59
N GLY A 154 19.93 -6.94 19.06
CA GLY A 154 21.25 -6.93 18.43
C GLY A 154 21.36 -5.98 17.23
N VAL A 155 20.28 -5.80 16.47
CA VAL A 155 20.24 -4.79 15.40
C VAL A 155 20.19 -3.38 15.95
N LEU A 156 19.40 -3.12 17.00
CA LEU A 156 19.28 -1.80 17.62
C LEU A 156 20.63 -1.29 18.17
N LYS A 157 21.41 -2.18 18.81
CA LYS A 157 22.71 -1.84 19.43
C LYS A 157 23.93 -2.09 18.54
N SER A 158 23.72 -2.32 17.24
CA SER A 158 24.84 -2.60 16.34
C SER A 158 25.64 -1.34 16.01
N GLY A 159 26.92 -1.32 16.38
CA GLY A 159 27.81 -0.20 16.06
C GLY A 159 27.56 1.06 16.89
N THR A 160 26.92 0.91 18.04
CA THR A 160 26.82 1.91 19.11
C THR A 160 27.87 1.63 20.18
N SER A 161 28.18 2.61 21.02
CA SER A 161 29.11 2.45 22.16
C SER A 161 28.54 1.66 23.36
N ASP A 162 27.23 1.41 23.37
CA ASP A 162 26.48 0.63 24.37
C ASP A 162 26.68 -0.89 24.29
#